data_AF-A0A5M6HVG7-F1
#
_entry.id   AF-A0A5M6HVG7-F1
#
_cell.length_a   1.000
_cell.length_b   1.000
_cell.length_c   1.000
_cell.angle_alpha   90.00
_cell.angle_beta   90.00
_cell.angle_gamma   90.00
#
_symmetry.space_group_name_H-M   'P 1'
#
loop_
_entity.id
_entity.type
_entity.pdbx_description
1 polymer ?
#
loop_
_entity_poly.entity_id
_entity_poly.type
_entity_poly.pdbx_seq_one_letter_code
_entity_poly.pdbx_strand_id
1 'polypeptide(L)'
;MSRVIPRIVVAAVVASVVAGCGLRMFEQREPWRTQAEVACLSEGLVKPSDHVRPVSEIDGEGACGMTRPFKVSAFADGFIAVKPQATLACPIIPQLQAWVSESIQPAAMRWFGQPVVEIRQMSSYSCRGQNGQAGAKISEHAFGNALDIGSFRLADERVISVRDHWSRGTPEEKGFLREVAGAACKRFTTVLGPGSNIFHYDHIHVDLARRKSRDICKPGVLPTGPSPADLIVRKNLDLNKNPDINKSADLSRSPVLGGSAAAGRPDAMPTGAIRQSALPSLRPIDPQSIDESMPGGRMPTAIPGSD
;
A
#
# COMPACT_ATOMS: atom_id res chain seq x y z
N MET A 1 76.80 15.33 9.09
CA MET A 1 76.28 13.94 9.07
C MET A 1 74.81 13.99 8.67
N SER A 2 74.51 13.86 7.37
CA SER A 2 73.14 13.92 6.85
C SER A 2 72.38 12.64 7.21
N ARG A 3 71.28 12.79 7.95
CA ARG A 3 70.36 11.69 8.27
C ARG A 3 69.59 11.32 7.02
N VAL A 4 70.07 10.32 6.29
CA VAL A 4 69.35 9.70 5.17
C VAL A 4 68.24 8.83 5.80
N ILE A 5 67.03 9.36 5.88
CA ILE A 5 65.85 8.55 6.22
C ILE A 5 65.72 7.48 5.11
N PRO A 6 65.71 6.18 5.43
CA PRO A 6 65.62 5.15 4.41
C PRO A 6 64.30 5.30 3.68
N ARG A 7 64.35 5.51 2.35
CA ARG A 7 63.16 5.61 1.48
C ARG A 7 62.19 4.42 1.61
N ILE A 8 62.67 3.30 2.16
CA ILE A 8 61.90 2.09 2.46
C ILE A 8 60.86 2.32 3.57
N VAL A 9 61.14 3.17 4.58
CA VAL A 9 60.21 3.42 5.69
C VAL A 9 59.03 4.30 5.24
N VAL A 10 59.28 5.24 4.32
CA VAL A 10 58.21 6.10 3.75
C VAL A 10 57.26 5.27 2.87
N ALA A 11 57.78 4.33 2.10
CA ALA A 11 56.95 3.46 1.25
C ALA A 11 56.01 2.54 2.05
N ALA A 12 56.47 2.02 3.20
CA ALA A 12 55.66 1.15 4.05
C ALA A 12 54.51 1.90 4.75
N VAL A 13 54.72 3.16 5.15
CA VAL A 13 53.66 4.00 5.75
C VAL A 13 52.62 4.40 4.70
N VAL A 14 53.04 4.74 3.48
CA VAL A 14 52.11 5.06 2.38
C VAL A 14 51.28 3.84 1.96
N ALA A 15 51.88 2.65 1.87
CA ALA A 15 51.15 1.42 1.56
C ALA A 15 50.11 1.03 2.64
N SER A 16 50.41 1.32 3.91
CA SER A 16 49.50 1.01 5.03
C SER A 16 48.27 1.94 5.08
N VAL A 17 48.39 3.18 4.59
CA VAL A 17 47.25 4.12 4.50
C VAL A 17 46.31 3.75 3.36
N VAL A 18 46.80 3.13 2.29
CA VAL A 18 45.96 2.72 1.14
C VAL A 18 45.17 1.43 1.41
N ALA A 19 45.64 0.56 2.32
CA ALA A 19 44.94 -0.67 2.69
C ALA A 19 43.71 -0.45 3.61
N GLY A 20 43.57 0.73 4.23
CA GLY A 20 42.45 1.04 5.14
C GLY A 20 41.17 1.55 4.45
N CYS A 21 41.26 1.94 3.18
CA CYS A 21 40.11 2.35 2.37
C CYS A 21 39.69 1.20 1.44
N GLY A 22 39.32 0.06 2.05
CA GLY A 22 38.57 -0.96 1.34
C GLY A 22 37.32 -0.31 0.74
N LEU A 23 37.26 -0.32 -0.59
CA LEU A 23 36.14 0.13 -1.41
C LEU A 23 34.81 -0.27 -0.74
N ARG A 24 34.07 0.70 -0.19
CA ARG A 24 32.68 0.46 0.24
C ARG A 24 31.82 0.33 -1.01
N MET A 25 31.95 -0.82 -1.68
CA MET A 25 31.27 -1.15 -2.94
C MET A 25 29.74 -1.26 -2.76
N PHE A 26 29.27 -1.33 -1.51
CA PHE A 26 27.86 -1.45 -1.16
C PHE A 26 27.42 -0.23 -0.34
N GLU A 27 26.28 0.37 -0.72
CA GLU A 27 25.57 1.38 0.07
C GLU A 27 25.41 0.80 1.49
N GLN A 28 25.77 1.57 2.53
CA GLN A 28 25.58 1.14 3.92
C GLN A 28 24.17 1.48 4.38
N ARG A 29 23.58 0.60 5.20
CA ARG A 29 22.27 0.83 5.80
C ARG A 29 22.33 2.08 6.68
N GLU A 30 21.54 3.09 6.34
CA GLU A 30 21.56 4.33 7.13
C GLU A 30 21.02 4.08 8.55
N PRO A 31 21.65 4.64 9.60
CA PRO A 31 21.31 4.34 11.00
C PRO A 31 19.86 4.63 11.41
N TRP A 32 19.21 5.59 10.72
CA TRP A 32 17.83 5.97 11.04
C TRP A 32 16.84 4.83 10.84
N ARG A 33 17.12 3.86 9.96
CA ARG A 33 16.23 2.71 9.73
C ARG A 33 16.13 1.84 10.97
N THR A 34 17.27 1.50 11.57
CA THR A 34 17.32 0.77 12.84
C THR A 34 16.69 1.58 13.97
N GLN A 35 16.91 2.90 14.00
CA GLN A 35 16.28 3.78 15.01
C GLN A 35 14.75 3.78 14.89
N ALA A 36 14.22 3.85 13.66
CA ALA A 36 12.78 3.79 13.41
C ALA A 36 12.18 2.43 13.80
N GLU A 37 12.86 1.32 13.47
CA GLU A 37 12.45 -0.02 13.92
C GLU A 37 12.42 -0.12 15.45
N VAL A 38 13.47 0.32 16.13
CA VAL A 38 13.56 0.29 17.59
C VAL A 38 12.48 1.16 18.22
N ALA A 39 12.25 2.37 17.71
CA ALA A 39 11.22 3.28 18.21
C ALA A 39 9.82 2.63 18.10
N CYS A 40 9.45 2.15 16.91
CA CYS A 40 8.18 1.48 16.66
C CYS A 40 7.94 0.29 17.61
N LEU A 41 8.98 -0.52 17.85
CA LEU A 41 8.90 -1.67 18.74
C LEU A 41 8.80 -1.26 20.20
N SER A 42 9.54 -0.22 20.61
CA SER A 42 9.50 0.29 21.99
C SER A 42 8.16 0.93 22.36
N GLU A 43 7.49 1.54 21.38
CA GLU A 43 6.15 2.11 21.53
C GLU A 43 5.04 1.04 21.47
N GLY A 44 5.37 -0.19 21.09
CA GLY A 44 4.40 -1.28 20.98
C GLY A 44 3.35 -1.05 19.88
N LEU A 45 3.71 -0.32 18.82
CA LEU A 45 2.79 0.03 17.72
C LEU A 45 2.32 -1.20 16.93
N VAL A 46 3.10 -2.28 16.94
CA VAL A 46 2.77 -3.56 16.31
C VAL A 46 2.69 -4.63 17.40
N LYS A 47 1.50 -5.20 17.56
CA LYS A 47 1.25 -6.32 18.49
C LYS A 47 1.30 -7.64 17.71
N PRO A 48 2.17 -8.58 18.09
CA PRO A 48 2.17 -9.91 17.49
C PRO A 48 0.81 -10.59 17.55
N SER A 49 0.43 -11.25 16.46
CA SER A 49 -0.78 -12.06 16.34
C SER A 49 -0.56 -13.17 15.31
N ASP A 50 -1.56 -14.02 15.10
CA ASP A 50 -1.49 -15.05 14.06
C ASP A 50 -1.36 -14.46 12.65
N HIS A 51 -1.83 -13.22 12.45
CA HIS A 51 -1.76 -12.50 11.18
C HIS A 51 -0.54 -11.59 11.04
N VAL A 52 0.10 -11.22 12.15
CA VAL A 52 1.29 -10.35 12.20
C VAL A 52 2.32 -11.04 13.09
N ARG A 53 3.09 -11.95 12.49
CA ARG A 53 4.01 -12.82 13.21
C ARG A 53 5.44 -12.27 13.14
N PRO A 54 6.16 -12.11 14.25
CA PRO A 54 7.57 -11.80 14.20
C PRO A 54 8.33 -12.95 13.51
N VAL A 55 9.34 -12.61 12.73
CA VAL A 55 10.25 -13.60 12.11
C VAL A 55 11.70 -13.26 12.43
N SER A 56 12.61 -14.19 12.16
CA SER A 56 14.03 -14.00 12.41
C SER A 56 14.57 -12.79 11.66
N GLU A 57 15.62 -12.17 12.22
CA GLU A 57 16.39 -11.13 11.54
C GLU A 57 16.73 -11.55 10.11
N ILE A 58 16.65 -10.58 9.20
CA ILE A 58 17.07 -10.75 7.82
C ILE A 58 18.32 -9.90 7.65
N ASP A 59 19.45 -10.57 7.49
CA ASP A 59 20.76 -9.98 7.18
C ASP A 59 21.08 -10.27 5.72
N GLY A 60 20.69 -9.34 4.84
CA GLY A 60 20.81 -9.48 3.39
C GLY A 60 22.15 -8.96 2.86
N GLU A 61 22.33 -9.04 1.54
CA GLU A 61 23.54 -8.50 0.91
C GLU A 61 23.64 -6.97 1.07
N GLY A 62 24.83 -6.47 1.39
CA GLY A 62 25.11 -5.04 1.50
C GLY A 62 24.33 -4.37 2.64
N ALA A 63 23.48 -3.40 2.31
CA ALA A 63 22.62 -2.71 3.29
C ALA A 63 21.32 -3.46 3.62
N CYS A 64 20.93 -4.44 2.82
CA CYS A 64 19.61 -5.02 2.88
C CYS A 64 19.35 -5.73 4.20
N GLY A 65 18.14 -5.60 4.74
CA GLY A 65 17.74 -6.34 5.92
C GLY A 65 16.89 -5.57 6.90
N MET A 66 16.45 -6.31 7.92
CA MET A 66 15.59 -5.86 9.01
C MET A 66 15.99 -6.62 10.27
N THR A 67 16.11 -5.92 11.39
CA THR A 67 16.57 -6.53 12.63
C THR A 67 15.44 -7.28 13.32
N ARG A 68 14.20 -6.76 13.25
CA ARG A 68 13.01 -7.41 13.82
C ARG A 68 11.82 -7.35 12.86
N PRO A 69 11.85 -8.14 11.77
CA PRO A 69 10.81 -8.18 10.75
C PRO A 69 9.56 -8.92 11.22
N PHE A 70 8.45 -8.68 10.50
CA PHE A 70 7.19 -9.40 10.64
C PHE A 70 6.75 -10.00 9.31
N LYS A 71 6.14 -11.19 9.38
CA LYS A 71 5.27 -11.72 8.34
C LYS A 71 3.83 -11.26 8.60
N VAL A 72 3.27 -10.55 7.64
CA VAL A 72 1.92 -10.00 7.67
C VAL A 72 1.06 -10.74 6.64
N SER A 73 0.04 -11.43 7.13
CA SER A 73 -0.87 -12.24 6.31
C SER A 73 -2.28 -11.66 6.22
N ALA A 74 -2.64 -10.76 7.14
CA ALA A 74 -3.89 -10.00 7.08
C ALA A 74 -3.81 -8.70 7.90
N PHE A 75 -4.72 -7.77 7.59
CA PHE A 75 -5.02 -6.58 8.37
C PHE A 75 -6.42 -6.66 8.97
N ALA A 76 -6.74 -5.70 9.84
CA ALA A 76 -8.01 -5.62 10.56
C ALA A 76 -8.35 -6.95 11.24
N ASP A 77 -7.46 -7.44 12.12
CA ASP A 77 -7.66 -8.66 12.90
C ASP A 77 -8.09 -9.89 12.08
N GLY A 78 -7.55 -10.01 10.86
CA GLY A 78 -7.80 -11.16 9.98
C GLY A 78 -8.89 -10.96 8.94
N PHE A 79 -9.65 -9.86 8.97
CA PHE A 79 -10.76 -9.65 8.01
C PHE A 79 -10.30 -9.29 6.59
N ILE A 80 -9.06 -8.83 6.43
CA ILE A 80 -8.55 -8.38 5.13
C ILE A 80 -7.24 -9.11 4.85
N ALA A 81 -7.29 -10.12 3.98
CA ALA A 81 -6.09 -10.88 3.62
C ALA A 81 -5.07 -10.00 2.89
N VAL A 82 -3.80 -10.31 3.11
CA VAL A 82 -2.68 -9.82 2.30
C VAL A 82 -2.09 -11.02 1.58
N LYS A 83 -2.23 -11.05 0.25
CA LYS A 83 -1.73 -12.15 -0.56
C LYS A 83 -0.73 -11.68 -1.61
N PRO A 84 0.43 -12.35 -1.73
CA PRO A 84 1.02 -13.29 -0.76
C PRO A 84 1.38 -12.59 0.56
N GLN A 85 1.71 -13.35 1.62
CA GLN A 85 2.09 -12.77 2.91
C GLN A 85 3.29 -11.82 2.76
N ALA A 86 3.16 -10.60 3.27
CA ALA A 86 4.18 -9.57 3.17
C ALA A 86 5.23 -9.72 4.28
N THR A 87 6.51 -9.57 3.96
CA THR A 87 7.57 -9.40 4.97
C THR A 87 7.85 -7.90 5.14
N LEU A 88 7.59 -7.36 6.33
CA LEU A 88 7.62 -5.91 6.59
C LEU A 88 8.37 -5.58 7.88
N ALA A 89 8.95 -4.37 7.92
CA ALA A 89 9.52 -3.79 9.13
C ALA A 89 8.41 -3.17 10.00
N CYS A 90 8.66 -3.05 11.31
CA CYS A 90 7.69 -2.45 12.24
C CYS A 90 7.12 -1.10 11.76
N PRO A 91 7.91 -0.09 11.31
CA PRO A 91 7.41 1.26 11.08
C PRO A 91 6.30 1.38 10.03
N ILE A 92 6.31 0.53 8.99
CA ILE A 92 5.33 0.61 7.90
C ILE A 92 4.00 -0.09 8.24
N ILE A 93 4.01 -1.08 9.11
CA ILE A 93 2.82 -1.87 9.49
C ILE A 93 1.69 -0.99 10.05
N PRO A 94 1.89 -0.11 11.05
CA PRO A 94 0.82 0.73 11.57
C PRO A 94 0.32 1.74 10.52
N GLN A 95 1.18 2.22 9.62
CA GLN A 95 0.75 3.10 8.52
C GLN A 95 -0.15 2.38 7.51
N LEU A 96 0.18 1.13 7.18
CA LEU A 96 -0.66 0.27 6.34
C LEU A 96 -1.99 -0.06 7.03
N GLN A 97 -1.98 -0.43 8.31
CA GLN A 97 -3.21 -0.69 9.08
C GLN A 97 -4.13 0.53 9.09
N ALA A 98 -3.60 1.72 9.39
CA ALA A 98 -4.37 2.96 9.37
C ALA A 98 -4.88 3.32 7.97
N TRP A 99 -4.06 3.15 6.92
CA TRP A 99 -4.50 3.37 5.55
C TRP A 99 -5.66 2.43 5.17
N VAL A 100 -5.59 1.17 5.59
CA VAL A 100 -6.64 0.19 5.37
C VAL A 100 -7.94 0.58 6.07
N SER A 101 -7.90 0.84 7.39
CA SER A 101 -9.08 1.10 8.19
C SER A 101 -9.71 2.47 7.93
N GLU A 102 -8.89 3.50 7.69
CA GLU A 102 -9.36 4.89 7.62
C GLU A 102 -9.51 5.39 6.18
N SER A 103 -9.03 4.65 5.18
CA SER A 103 -9.09 5.11 3.77
C SER A 103 -9.61 4.04 2.82
N ILE A 104 -8.99 2.85 2.77
CA ILE A 104 -9.40 1.80 1.82
C ILE A 104 -10.81 1.30 2.11
N GLN A 105 -11.11 0.91 3.36
CA GLN A 105 -12.43 0.40 3.72
C GLN A 105 -13.55 1.44 3.52
N PRO A 106 -13.41 2.69 4.03
CA PRO A 106 -14.40 3.72 3.76
C PRO A 106 -14.58 4.03 2.27
N ALA A 107 -13.50 4.02 1.47
CA ALA A 107 -13.59 4.22 0.03
C ALA A 107 -14.35 3.07 -0.64
N ALA A 108 -14.04 1.81 -0.31
CA ALA A 108 -14.71 0.65 -0.87
C ALA A 108 -16.23 0.69 -0.60
N MET A 109 -16.62 1.05 0.63
CA MET A 109 -18.03 1.23 0.98
C MET A 109 -18.69 2.39 0.21
N ARG A 110 -17.99 3.52 0.02
CA ARG A 110 -18.51 4.67 -0.75
C ARG A 110 -18.71 4.34 -2.24
N TRP A 111 -17.73 3.70 -2.87
CA TRP A 111 -17.74 3.47 -4.32
C TRP A 111 -18.53 2.22 -4.72
N PHE A 112 -18.58 1.21 -3.85
CA PHE A 112 -19.15 -0.10 -4.22
C PHE A 112 -20.21 -0.63 -3.26
N GLY A 113 -20.37 -0.02 -2.08
CA GLY A 113 -21.21 -0.56 -1.00
C GLY A 113 -20.71 -1.91 -0.48
N GLN A 114 -19.46 -2.27 -0.75
CA GLN A 114 -18.86 -3.55 -0.40
C GLN A 114 -17.48 -3.33 0.22
N PRO A 115 -17.13 -4.04 1.31
CA PRO A 115 -15.81 -3.95 1.91
C PRO A 115 -14.77 -4.66 1.05
N VAL A 116 -13.50 -4.23 1.17
CA VAL A 116 -12.37 -5.00 0.67
C VAL A 116 -12.12 -6.18 1.62
N VAL A 117 -11.88 -7.37 1.08
CA VAL A 117 -11.58 -8.59 1.85
C VAL A 117 -10.18 -9.14 1.56
N GLU A 118 -9.56 -8.68 0.48
CA GLU A 118 -8.18 -9.05 0.15
C GLU A 118 -7.45 -7.90 -0.54
N ILE A 119 -6.20 -7.71 -0.16
CA ILE A 119 -5.21 -6.89 -0.84
C ILE A 119 -4.21 -7.84 -1.49
N ARG A 120 -4.10 -7.76 -2.81
CA ARG A 120 -3.06 -8.49 -3.55
C ARG A 120 -1.82 -7.62 -3.67
N GLN A 121 -0.79 -7.95 -2.90
CA GLN A 121 0.52 -7.30 -2.99
C GLN A 121 1.39 -7.93 -4.09
N MET A 122 2.26 -7.13 -4.68
CA MET A 122 3.18 -7.53 -5.75
C MET A 122 4.64 -7.57 -5.28
N SER A 123 4.99 -6.80 -4.26
CA SER A 123 6.32 -6.80 -3.65
C SER A 123 6.23 -6.29 -2.21
N SER A 124 6.94 -6.97 -1.31
CA SER A 124 7.20 -6.54 0.07
C SER A 124 8.71 -6.48 0.31
N TYR A 125 9.32 -7.34 1.12
CA TYR A 125 10.78 -7.40 1.20
C TYR A 125 11.40 -7.88 -0.13
N SER A 126 12.32 -7.09 -0.68
CA SER A 126 13.11 -7.43 -1.86
C SER A 126 14.41 -6.63 -1.87
N CYS A 127 15.55 -7.31 -1.71
CA CYS A 127 16.87 -6.69 -1.74
C CYS A 127 17.26 -6.35 -3.18
N ARG A 128 16.98 -5.11 -3.62
CA ARG A 128 17.31 -4.61 -4.95
C ARG A 128 17.39 -3.09 -4.99
N GLY A 129 18.06 -2.57 -6.01
CA GLY A 129 18.02 -1.15 -6.38
C GLY A 129 16.61 -0.70 -6.74
N GLN A 130 16.35 0.60 -6.62
CA GLN A 130 15.08 1.21 -7.04
C GLN A 130 14.75 0.85 -8.49
N ASN A 131 13.46 0.59 -8.74
CA ASN A 131 12.95 0.10 -10.03
C ASN A 131 13.60 -1.22 -10.52
N GLY A 132 14.33 -1.95 -9.66
CA GLY A 132 15.08 -3.14 -10.05
C GLY A 132 16.33 -2.86 -10.88
N GLN A 133 16.79 -1.61 -10.94
CA GLN A 133 17.92 -1.19 -11.75
C GLN A 133 19.24 -1.41 -11.02
N ALA A 134 20.21 -2.02 -11.71
CA ALA A 134 21.56 -2.20 -11.19
C ALA A 134 22.25 -0.84 -10.99
N GLY A 135 22.92 -0.65 -9.85
CA GLY A 135 23.62 0.59 -9.50
C GLY A 135 22.71 1.77 -9.11
N ALA A 136 21.39 1.61 -9.14
CA ALA A 136 20.48 2.60 -8.58
C ALA A 136 20.56 2.60 -7.04
N LYS A 137 20.15 3.72 -6.43
CA LYS A 137 19.97 3.81 -4.98
C LYS A 137 19.11 2.63 -4.50
N ILE A 138 19.46 2.06 -3.34
CA ILE A 138 18.72 0.94 -2.78
C ILE A 138 17.24 1.29 -2.51
N SER A 139 16.34 0.36 -2.79
CA SER A 139 14.89 0.52 -2.61
C SER A 139 14.50 0.39 -1.13
N GLU A 140 13.40 1.03 -0.71
CA GLU A 140 12.83 0.80 0.62
C GLU A 140 12.27 -0.62 0.80
N HIS A 141 11.99 -1.35 -0.29
CA HIS A 141 11.71 -2.79 -0.25
C HIS A 141 12.87 -3.59 0.35
N ALA A 142 14.12 -3.13 0.21
CA ALA A 142 15.29 -3.80 0.78
C ALA A 142 15.35 -3.72 2.32
N PHE A 143 14.46 -2.94 2.93
CA PHE A 143 14.37 -2.77 4.38
C PHE A 143 12.98 -3.15 4.91
N GLY A 144 12.15 -3.82 4.09
CA GLY A 144 10.74 -4.10 4.38
C GLY A 144 9.93 -2.85 4.74
N ASN A 145 10.36 -1.68 4.24
CA ASN A 145 9.80 -0.38 4.52
C ASN A 145 9.01 0.17 3.32
N ALA A 146 8.54 -0.75 2.45
CA ALA A 146 7.71 -0.48 1.29
C ALA A 146 6.76 -1.65 0.97
N LEU A 147 5.66 -1.34 0.28
CA LEU A 147 4.69 -2.31 -0.22
C LEU A 147 4.16 -1.88 -1.60
N ASP A 148 4.09 -2.84 -2.53
CA ASP A 148 3.45 -2.66 -3.83
C ASP A 148 2.10 -3.37 -3.85
N ILE A 149 1.01 -2.67 -4.14
CA ILE A 149 -0.35 -3.23 -4.22
C ILE A 149 -0.82 -3.26 -5.67
N GLY A 150 -1.17 -4.45 -6.17
CA GLY A 150 -1.64 -4.65 -7.54
C GLY A 150 -3.17 -4.70 -7.68
N SER A 151 -3.89 -5.17 -6.66
CA SER A 151 -5.35 -5.22 -6.71
C SER A 151 -6.01 -5.34 -5.34
N PHE A 152 -7.33 -5.10 -5.33
CA PHE A 152 -8.22 -5.28 -4.17
C PHE A 152 -9.35 -6.23 -4.55
N ARG A 153 -9.66 -7.23 -3.74
CA ARG A 153 -10.90 -8.04 -3.88
C ARG A 153 -11.94 -7.57 -2.88
N LEU A 154 -13.16 -7.38 -3.35
CA LEU A 154 -14.32 -7.01 -2.53
C LEU A 154 -15.04 -8.25 -2.00
N ALA A 155 -15.91 -8.10 -1.00
CA ALA A 155 -16.67 -9.20 -0.41
C ALA A 155 -17.65 -9.89 -1.37
N ASP A 156 -17.99 -9.25 -2.49
CA ASP A 156 -18.78 -9.84 -3.57
C ASP A 156 -17.91 -10.39 -4.70
N GLU A 157 -16.65 -10.72 -4.39
CA GLU A 157 -15.65 -11.32 -5.27
C GLU A 157 -15.16 -10.44 -6.45
N ARG A 158 -15.71 -9.22 -6.61
CA ARG A 158 -15.17 -8.28 -7.60
C ARG A 158 -13.71 -7.94 -7.29
N VAL A 159 -12.86 -8.01 -8.32
CA VAL A 159 -11.44 -7.65 -8.22
C VAL A 159 -11.19 -6.33 -8.92
N ILE A 160 -10.71 -5.35 -8.16
CA ILE A 160 -10.31 -4.04 -8.68
C ILE A 160 -8.80 -4.06 -8.93
N SER A 161 -8.40 -4.29 -10.17
CA SER A 161 -7.00 -4.32 -10.63
C SER A 161 -6.47 -2.92 -10.87
N VAL A 162 -5.32 -2.57 -10.29
CA VAL A 162 -4.66 -1.29 -10.55
C VAL A 162 -4.31 -1.19 -12.04
N ARG A 163 -3.62 -2.18 -12.60
CA ARG A 163 -3.23 -2.20 -14.01
C ARG A 163 -4.40 -2.02 -14.97
N ASP A 164 -5.48 -2.76 -14.73
CA ASP A 164 -6.55 -2.88 -15.71
C ASP A 164 -7.61 -1.78 -15.53
N HIS A 165 -7.88 -1.37 -14.29
CA HIS A 165 -8.98 -0.46 -13.99
C HIS A 165 -8.55 1.00 -13.75
N TRP A 166 -7.26 1.30 -13.63
CA TRP A 166 -6.80 2.69 -13.39
C TRP A 166 -7.24 3.68 -14.48
N SER A 167 -7.13 3.27 -15.75
CA SER A 167 -7.51 4.09 -16.91
C SER A 167 -8.72 3.54 -17.66
N ARG A 168 -8.87 2.21 -17.71
CA ARG A 168 -9.88 1.51 -18.52
C ARG A 168 -11.06 0.98 -17.71
N GLY A 169 -11.05 1.16 -16.39
CA GLY A 169 -12.16 0.74 -15.52
C GLY A 169 -13.40 1.62 -15.67
N THR A 170 -14.47 1.18 -15.04
CA THR A 170 -15.69 1.96 -14.80
C THR A 170 -15.36 3.26 -14.05
N PRO A 171 -16.22 4.30 -14.11
CA PRO A 171 -16.05 5.51 -13.29
C PRO A 171 -15.82 5.20 -11.80
N GLU A 172 -16.51 4.20 -11.27
CA GLU A 172 -16.46 3.77 -9.88
C GLU A 172 -15.09 3.16 -9.54
N GLU A 173 -14.60 2.25 -10.37
CA GLU A 173 -13.29 1.60 -10.18
C GLU A 173 -12.14 2.61 -10.27
N LYS A 174 -12.20 3.51 -11.25
CA LYS A 174 -11.22 4.59 -11.37
C LYS A 174 -11.27 5.52 -10.17
N GLY A 175 -12.47 5.87 -9.71
CA GLY A 175 -12.70 6.72 -8.55
C GLY A 175 -12.09 6.12 -7.29
N PHE A 176 -12.42 4.86 -7.01
CA PHE A 176 -11.86 4.11 -5.88
C PHE A 176 -10.33 4.07 -5.90
N LEU A 177 -9.71 3.67 -7.02
CA LEU A 177 -8.25 3.55 -7.12
C LEU A 177 -7.53 4.89 -6.91
N ARG A 178 -8.07 5.98 -7.48
CA ARG A 178 -7.50 7.33 -7.31
C ARG A 178 -7.65 7.84 -5.89
N GLU A 179 -8.79 7.59 -5.26
CA GLU A 179 -9.02 7.97 -3.88
C GLU A 179 -8.10 7.23 -2.91
N VAL A 180 -7.98 5.91 -3.07
CA VAL A 180 -7.10 5.07 -2.25
C VAL A 180 -5.64 5.51 -2.38
N ALA A 181 -5.16 5.71 -3.61
CA ALA A 181 -3.80 6.17 -3.87
C ALA A 181 -3.56 7.61 -3.35
N GLY A 182 -4.51 8.53 -3.55
CA GLY A 182 -4.40 9.90 -3.04
C GLY A 182 -4.40 9.98 -1.52
N ALA A 183 -5.22 9.17 -0.84
CA ALA A 183 -5.28 9.10 0.61
C ALA A 183 -3.99 8.53 1.24
N ALA A 184 -3.25 7.70 0.51
CA ALA A 184 -1.96 7.17 0.94
C ALA A 184 -0.93 8.28 1.21
N CYS A 185 -1.00 9.38 0.46
CA CYS A 185 -0.05 10.49 0.60
C CYS A 185 -0.08 11.21 1.96
N LYS A 186 -1.09 10.95 2.80
CA LYS A 186 -1.16 11.46 4.17
C LYS A 186 -0.32 10.66 5.17
N ARG A 187 0.10 9.44 4.79
CA ARG A 187 0.76 8.47 5.67
C ARG A 187 2.14 8.05 5.21
N PHE A 188 2.36 8.07 3.90
CA PHE A 188 3.61 7.60 3.30
C PHE A 188 4.40 8.77 2.71
N THR A 189 5.71 8.72 2.88
CA THR A 189 6.63 9.74 2.35
C THR A 189 6.83 9.58 0.84
N THR A 190 6.56 8.39 0.30
CA THR A 190 6.54 8.14 -1.14
C THR A 190 5.28 7.36 -1.49
N VAL A 191 4.53 7.87 -2.46
CA VAL A 191 3.40 7.20 -3.10
C VAL A 191 3.57 7.34 -4.60
N LEU A 192 3.75 6.21 -5.27
CA LEU A 192 3.84 6.13 -6.73
C LEU A 192 2.73 5.20 -7.23
N GLY A 193 2.15 5.53 -8.36
CA GLY A 193 1.11 4.72 -9.00
C GLY A 193 1.09 4.98 -10.50
N PRO A 194 0.09 4.46 -11.23
CA PRO A 194 0.08 4.62 -12.67
C PRO A 194 0.04 6.10 -13.06
N GLY A 195 0.95 6.46 -13.97
CA GLY A 195 1.24 7.84 -14.36
C GLY A 195 2.40 8.51 -13.59
N SER A 196 2.95 7.90 -12.54
CA SER A 196 4.19 8.40 -11.91
C SER A 196 5.41 8.22 -12.83
N ASN A 197 5.59 7.01 -13.34
CA ASN A 197 6.61 6.59 -14.30
C ASN A 197 6.25 5.19 -14.83
N ILE A 198 7.05 4.65 -15.75
CA ILE A 198 6.81 3.34 -16.38
C ILE A 198 6.90 2.16 -15.42
N PHE A 199 7.63 2.26 -14.30
CA PHE A 199 7.81 1.15 -13.37
C PHE A 199 6.62 0.94 -12.42
N HIS A 200 5.69 1.90 -12.36
CA HIS A 200 4.54 1.89 -11.45
C HIS A 200 3.20 1.88 -12.20
N TYR A 201 3.19 1.38 -13.44
CA TYR A 201 2.00 1.39 -14.30
C TYR A 201 0.92 0.38 -13.87
N ASP A 202 1.28 -0.62 -13.08
CA ASP A 202 0.42 -1.76 -12.73
C ASP A 202 0.18 -1.93 -11.23
N HIS A 203 0.73 -1.05 -10.38
CA HIS A 203 0.59 -1.12 -8.93
C HIS A 203 0.67 0.27 -8.26
N ILE A 204 0.23 0.33 -7.00
CA ILE A 204 0.46 1.45 -6.09
C ILE A 204 1.62 1.07 -5.17
N HIS A 205 2.72 1.80 -5.26
CA HIS A 205 3.88 1.70 -4.38
C HIS A 205 3.78 2.71 -3.24
N VAL A 206 4.01 2.25 -2.02
CA VAL A 206 4.10 3.10 -0.82
C VAL A 206 5.37 2.81 -0.04
N ASP A 207 6.05 3.84 0.46
CA ASP A 207 7.22 3.70 1.33
C ASP A 207 7.36 4.81 2.38
N LEU A 208 8.21 4.56 3.38
CA LEU A 208 8.60 5.53 4.43
C LEU A 208 10.07 6.00 4.27
N ALA A 209 10.55 6.17 3.03
CA ALA A 209 11.88 6.71 2.76
C ALA A 209 12.08 8.07 3.43
N ARG A 210 13.15 8.19 4.23
CA ARG A 210 13.55 9.49 4.78
C ARG A 210 14.10 10.41 3.68
N ARG A 211 13.53 11.61 3.56
CA ARG A 211 13.93 12.63 2.57
C ARG A 211 14.13 13.99 3.24
N LYS A 212 14.97 14.85 2.63
CA LYS A 212 15.19 16.23 3.08
C LYS A 212 14.12 17.21 2.55
N SER A 213 13.42 16.85 1.48
CA SER A 213 12.35 17.63 0.85
C SER A 213 10.96 17.14 1.26
N ARG A 214 9.91 17.77 0.73
CA ARG A 214 8.52 17.29 0.84
C ARG A 214 8.36 15.86 0.31
N ASP A 215 7.33 15.19 0.83
CA ASP A 215 6.89 13.85 0.42
C ASP A 215 6.62 13.77 -1.09
N ILE A 216 6.94 12.61 -1.68
CA ILE A 216 6.64 12.31 -3.08
C ILE A 216 5.24 11.72 -3.13
N CYS A 217 4.25 12.55 -3.46
CA CYS A 217 2.89 12.11 -3.75
C CYS A 217 2.64 12.25 -5.25
N LYS A 218 2.71 11.13 -6.02
CA LYS A 218 2.56 11.16 -7.48
C LYS A 218 1.60 10.11 -8.06
N PRO A 219 0.43 9.78 -7.48
CA PRO A 219 -0.56 9.03 -8.25
C PRO A 219 -0.99 9.92 -9.44
N GLY A 220 -0.83 9.45 -10.68
CA GLY A 220 -0.88 10.31 -11.88
C GLY A 220 -2.19 11.06 -12.15
N VAL A 221 -3.22 10.94 -11.31
CA VAL A 221 -4.49 11.67 -11.42
C VAL A 221 -5.10 11.86 -10.01
N LEU A 222 -5.30 13.11 -9.57
CA LEU A 222 -6.16 13.46 -8.42
C LEU A 222 -7.63 13.10 -8.75
N PRO A 223 -8.50 12.83 -7.77
CA PRO A 223 -9.88 12.40 -8.04
C PRO A 223 -10.62 13.41 -8.93
N THR A 224 -10.79 13.06 -10.21
CA THR A 224 -11.68 13.74 -11.18
C THR A 224 -12.91 12.89 -11.49
N GLY A 225 -13.19 11.87 -10.67
CA GLY A 225 -14.39 11.05 -10.81
C GLY A 225 -15.64 11.79 -10.29
N PRO A 226 -16.84 11.41 -10.76
CA PRO A 226 -18.09 11.86 -10.15
C PRO A 226 -18.03 11.64 -8.64
N SER A 227 -18.54 12.58 -7.85
CA SER A 227 -18.60 12.38 -6.40
C SER A 227 -19.46 11.15 -6.09
N PRO A 228 -19.27 10.49 -4.93
CA PRO A 228 -20.16 9.41 -4.52
C PRO A 228 -21.67 9.79 -4.55
N ALA A 229 -22.00 11.08 -4.35
CA ALA A 229 -23.36 11.58 -4.51
C ALA A 229 -23.85 11.50 -5.96
N ASP A 230 -23.00 11.85 -6.93
CA ASP A 230 -23.30 11.74 -8.36
C ASP A 230 -23.48 10.28 -8.80
N LEU A 231 -22.82 9.34 -8.12
CA LEU A 231 -22.98 7.91 -8.36
C LEU A 231 -24.29 7.33 -7.81
N ILE A 232 -24.71 7.76 -6.61
CA ILE A 232 -26.02 7.38 -6.06
C ILE A 232 -27.15 7.88 -6.98
N VAL A 233 -27.03 9.12 -7.47
CA VAL A 233 -27.99 9.69 -8.43
C VAL A 233 -28.01 8.85 -9.72
N ARG A 234 -26.85 8.47 -10.28
CA ARG A 234 -26.79 7.59 -11.47
C ARG A 234 -27.44 6.23 -11.23
N LYS A 235 -27.13 5.56 -10.12
CA LYS A 235 -27.73 4.26 -9.79
C LYS A 235 -29.26 4.35 -9.68
N ASN A 236 -29.78 5.42 -9.07
CA ASN A 236 -31.22 5.66 -8.99
C ASN A 236 -31.85 5.97 -10.36
N LEU A 237 -31.15 6.70 -11.23
CA LEU A 237 -31.60 6.96 -12.60
C LEU A 237 -31.63 5.69 -13.45
N ASP A 238 -30.64 4.81 -13.31
CA ASP A 238 -30.57 3.54 -14.05
C ASP A 238 -31.64 2.55 -13.58
N LEU A 239 -31.92 2.50 -12.27
CA LEU A 239 -33.05 1.72 -11.72
C LEU A 239 -34.41 2.22 -12.24
N ASN A 240 -34.57 3.53 -12.39
CA ASN A 240 -35.79 4.13 -12.94
C ASN A 240 -35.93 3.99 -14.46
N LYS A 241 -34.89 3.53 -15.16
CA LYS A 241 -34.89 3.34 -16.62
C LYS A 241 -35.33 1.93 -17.04
N ASN A 242 -35.56 1.02 -16.09
CA ASN A 242 -36.05 -0.34 -16.36
C ASN A 242 -37.47 -0.54 -15.81
N PRO A 243 -38.53 -0.37 -16.64
CA PRO A 243 -39.92 -0.44 -16.18
C PRO A 243 -40.40 -1.86 -15.82
N ASP A 244 -39.59 -2.90 -16.03
CA ASP A 244 -40.04 -4.29 -15.91
C ASP A 244 -39.89 -4.91 -14.50
N ILE A 245 -39.28 -4.20 -13.54
CA ILE A 245 -39.05 -4.74 -12.16
C ILE A 245 -40.10 -4.23 -11.15
N ASN A 246 -40.87 -3.19 -11.48
CA ASN A 246 -41.89 -2.61 -10.59
C ASN A 246 -43.29 -3.23 -10.80
N LYS A 247 -43.40 -4.55 -11.03
CA LYS A 247 -44.69 -5.25 -11.19
C LYS A 247 -45.11 -6.16 -10.04
N SER A 248 -44.38 -6.16 -8.91
CA SER A 248 -44.77 -6.96 -7.75
C SER A 248 -44.76 -6.14 -6.47
N ALA A 249 -45.62 -5.12 -6.40
CA ALA A 249 -46.06 -4.52 -5.14
C ALA A 249 -47.40 -3.81 -5.33
N ASP A 250 -48.41 -4.54 -5.82
CA ASP A 250 -49.81 -4.16 -5.63
C ASP A 250 -50.32 -4.80 -4.33
N LEU A 251 -50.23 -4.05 -3.24
CA LEU A 251 -51.02 -4.31 -2.03
C LEU A 251 -51.50 -2.97 -1.45
N SER A 252 -52.80 -2.75 -1.68
CA SER A 252 -53.74 -1.97 -0.85
C SER A 252 -53.69 -0.45 -0.83
N ARG A 253 -54.62 0.06 -1.64
CA ARG A 253 -55.45 1.27 -1.58
C ARG A 253 -55.82 1.81 -0.17
N SER A 254 -55.76 3.16 -0.07
CA SER A 254 -56.65 4.13 0.64
C SER A 254 -56.08 4.84 1.89
N PRO A 255 -56.58 6.04 2.26
CA PRO A 255 -56.57 7.28 1.48
C PRO A 255 -56.04 8.51 2.27
N VAL A 256 -55.90 9.60 1.52
CA VAL A 256 -55.49 10.97 1.83
C VAL A 256 -56.10 11.58 3.11
N LEU A 257 -55.27 12.29 3.89
CA LEU A 257 -55.64 13.49 4.65
C LEU A 257 -54.46 14.49 4.63
N GLY A 258 -54.78 15.75 4.28
CA GLY A 258 -53.82 16.82 4.05
C GLY A 258 -53.31 17.53 5.31
N GLY A 259 -52.28 18.36 5.12
CA GLY A 259 -51.76 19.26 6.15
C GLY A 259 -50.62 20.14 5.62
N SER A 260 -50.79 21.45 5.81
CA SER A 260 -50.04 22.58 5.25
C SER A 260 -48.52 22.66 5.51
N ALA A 261 -47.90 23.47 4.66
CA ALA A 261 -46.54 23.98 4.72
C ALA A 261 -46.16 24.70 6.03
N ALA A 262 -44.89 24.55 6.44
CA ALA A 262 -44.14 25.57 7.17
C ALA A 262 -42.64 25.41 6.91
N ALA A 263 -42.00 26.52 6.55
CA ALA A 263 -40.56 26.65 6.34
C ALA A 263 -39.81 26.69 7.69
N GLY A 264 -38.72 25.93 7.80
CA GLY A 264 -37.80 25.91 8.94
C GLY A 264 -36.36 25.73 8.45
N ARG A 265 -35.46 26.55 9.00
CA ARG A 265 -34.03 26.72 8.65
C ARG A 265 -33.20 25.44 8.94
N PRO A 266 -32.02 25.25 8.33
CA PRO A 266 -31.27 24.01 8.46
C PRO A 266 -30.54 23.94 9.80
N ASP A 267 -31.02 23.09 10.70
CA ASP A 267 -30.28 22.65 11.88
C ASP A 267 -29.25 21.58 11.53
N ALA A 268 -28.20 21.58 12.35
CA ALA A 268 -26.96 20.82 12.25
C ALA A 268 -27.11 19.33 11.87
N MET A 269 -26.18 18.85 11.04
CA MET A 269 -26.03 17.41 10.77
C MET A 269 -25.75 16.65 12.06
N PRO A 270 -26.46 15.55 12.35
CA PRO A 270 -26.05 14.64 13.40
C PRO A 270 -24.81 13.88 12.92
N THR A 271 -23.76 13.90 13.73
CA THR A 271 -22.61 12.99 13.64
C THR A 271 -23.07 11.56 13.91
N GLY A 272 -23.69 10.95 12.90
CA GLY A 272 -24.08 9.55 12.92
C GLY A 272 -22.84 8.67 12.79
N ALA A 273 -22.38 8.13 13.92
CA ALA A 273 -21.54 6.94 13.93
C ALA A 273 -22.23 5.86 13.09
N ILE A 274 -21.58 5.44 12.00
CA ILE A 274 -22.08 4.33 11.18
C ILE A 274 -22.10 3.09 12.08
N ARG A 275 -23.32 2.64 12.43
CA ARG A 275 -23.51 1.33 13.06
C ARG A 275 -22.90 0.27 12.14
N GLN A 276 -22.01 -0.55 12.69
CA GLN A 276 -21.32 -1.67 12.02
C GLN A 276 -22.25 -2.78 11.48
N SER A 277 -23.57 -2.58 11.46
CA SER A 277 -24.57 -3.64 11.36
C SER A 277 -25.01 -4.00 9.94
N ALA A 278 -24.19 -3.77 8.91
CA ALA A 278 -24.53 -4.18 7.54
C ALA A 278 -23.32 -4.62 6.68
N LEU A 279 -22.19 -4.98 7.32
CA LEU A 279 -21.17 -5.73 6.62
C LEU A 279 -21.63 -7.19 6.54
N PRO A 280 -21.47 -7.91 5.41
CA PRO A 280 -21.60 -9.36 5.37
C PRO A 280 -20.81 -9.95 6.54
N SER A 281 -21.28 -11.06 7.13
CA SER A 281 -20.53 -11.77 8.18
C SER A 281 -19.27 -12.38 7.59
N LEU A 282 -18.27 -11.52 7.36
CA LEU A 282 -16.91 -11.92 7.05
C LEU A 282 -16.36 -12.54 8.32
N ARG A 283 -15.76 -13.72 8.19
CA ARG A 283 -15.00 -14.34 9.28
C ARG A 283 -13.54 -13.94 9.10
N PRO A 284 -12.75 -13.84 10.18
CA PRO A 284 -11.31 -13.73 10.08
C PRO A 284 -10.76 -14.87 9.22
N ILE A 285 -9.81 -14.54 8.36
CA ILE A 285 -9.19 -15.48 7.42
C ILE A 285 -8.26 -16.40 8.21
N ASP A 286 -8.30 -17.71 7.94
CA ASP A 286 -7.35 -18.64 8.55
C ASP A 286 -5.91 -18.32 8.10
N PRO A 287 -4.99 -17.98 9.02
CA PRO A 287 -3.60 -17.68 8.68
C PRO A 287 -2.89 -18.79 7.90
N GLN A 288 -3.28 -20.06 8.08
CA GLN A 288 -2.68 -21.21 7.40
C GLN A 288 -3.19 -21.40 5.96
N SER A 289 -4.31 -20.78 5.59
CA SER A 289 -4.89 -20.88 4.25
C SER A 289 -4.23 -19.98 3.20
N ILE A 290 -3.20 -19.22 3.59
CA ILE A 290 -2.61 -18.15 2.78
C ILE A 290 -1.33 -18.68 2.13
N ASP A 291 -1.46 -19.16 0.90
CA ASP A 291 -0.38 -19.71 0.06
C ASP A 291 0.87 -18.79 0.08
N GLU A 292 2.01 -19.36 0.47
CA GLU A 292 3.30 -18.70 0.63
C GLU A 292 4.05 -18.47 -0.70
N SER A 293 3.48 -18.89 -1.83
CA SER A 293 4.20 -18.90 -3.10
C SER A 293 4.43 -17.49 -3.70
N MET A 294 5.64 -16.96 -3.51
CA MET A 294 6.30 -16.09 -4.49
C MET A 294 7.60 -16.77 -4.92
N PRO A 295 7.76 -17.20 -6.18
CA PRO A 295 9.08 -17.40 -6.73
C PRO A 295 9.72 -16.01 -6.86
N GLY A 296 10.92 -15.85 -6.29
CA GLY A 296 11.72 -14.65 -6.48
C GLY A 296 11.78 -14.29 -7.97
N GLY A 297 11.55 -13.02 -8.27
CA GLY A 297 11.48 -12.51 -9.63
C GLY A 297 12.68 -12.96 -10.47
N ARG A 298 12.44 -13.87 -11.39
CA ARG A 298 13.34 -14.12 -12.52
C ARG A 298 13.08 -12.99 -13.51
N MET A 299 14.06 -12.12 -13.71
CA MET A 299 14.03 -11.15 -14.80
C MET A 299 13.80 -11.87 -16.14
N PRO A 300 13.05 -11.30 -17.09
CA PRO A 300 13.13 -11.75 -18.47
C PRO A 300 14.57 -11.53 -18.93
N THR A 301 15.25 -12.63 -19.24
CA THR A 301 16.53 -12.63 -19.94
C THR A 301 16.40 -11.83 -21.23
N ALA A 302 17.42 -11.03 -21.52
CA ALA A 302 17.55 -10.21 -22.70
C ALA A 302 17.11 -10.94 -23.99
N ILE A 303 16.42 -10.21 -24.86
CA ILE A 303 16.17 -10.59 -26.25
C ILE A 303 17.54 -10.78 -26.92
N PRO A 304 17.83 -11.95 -27.51
CA PRO A 304 19.02 -12.12 -28.33
C PRO A 304 18.77 -11.61 -29.75
N GLY A 305 19.71 -10.80 -30.25
CA GLY A 305 20.15 -10.73 -31.64
C GLY A 305 19.11 -10.41 -32.72
N SER A 306 19.20 -9.20 -33.28
CA SER A 306 18.91 -8.98 -34.70
C SER A 306 20.22 -9.13 -35.47
N ASP A 307 20.28 -10.16 -36.33
CA ASP A 307 21.11 -10.17 -37.53
C ASP A 307 20.72 -9.02 -38.48
#